data_AF-A0A9C8TXJ1-F1
#
_entry.id   AF-A0A9C8TXJ1-F1
#
_cell.length_a   1.000
_cell.length_b   1.000
_cell.length_c   1.000
_cell.angle_alpha   90.00
_cell.angle_beta   90.00
_cell.angle_gamma   90.00
#
_symmetry.space_group_name_H-M   'P 1'
#
loop_
_entity.id
_entity.type
_entity.pdbx_description
1 polymer ?
#
loop_
_entity_poly.entity_id
_entity_poly.type
_entity_poly.pdbx_seq_one_letter_code
_entity_poly.pdbx_strand_id
1 'polypeptide(L)'
;MARAHSTRFAAAVLVVFVAVTAWADQPPKLAGPDGGLPDRLAIQQRITYWLDALAGDEDIRKITEARRRLISDYLHFDDPQFRYDYASLTATSVLKMFGQLNDGELRQVRELNAAIAVARMDQVSVQPALEQMIVHRNPAVRLWGWRGFAAIRQLSLAQGEGPANALFEALRQRSKAEPSGLVCGVIFDVMALPPVAPETVPEDVWAAASKTFLQILSASWSRCTTHVSEGRLPWIDAAGRALPTLKLLARPHSDEPDAVKEPLQLIVNLMYAAFRAYDRSEPGDDVNSTTSALLLACESALRSFTGITDSAIKAALTKRGNTAEQKRDQAGLAVAAWVKLLKDYEVKKPDIKLVDNGDETPADAAPEPAPDDD
;
A
#
# COMPACT_ATOMS: atom_id res chain seq x y z
N MET A 1 -36.64 39.74 65.48
CA MET A 1 -35.60 40.69 65.04
C MET A 1 -34.37 39.89 64.60
N ALA A 2 -34.07 39.89 63.29
CA ALA A 2 -32.81 40.34 62.69
C ALA A 2 -31.62 39.37 62.89
N ARG A 3 -30.90 38.84 61.89
CA ARG A 3 -30.75 39.07 60.44
C ARG A 3 -30.26 37.76 59.81
N ALA A 4 -30.75 37.45 58.60
CA ALA A 4 -30.20 36.42 57.74
C ALA A 4 -28.91 36.94 57.06
N HIS A 5 -27.80 36.20 57.18
CA HIS A 5 -26.62 36.40 56.34
C HIS A 5 -26.69 35.47 55.13
N SER A 6 -26.94 36.08 53.99
CA SER A 6 -26.81 35.50 52.65
C SER A 6 -25.34 35.53 52.25
N THR A 7 -24.69 34.37 52.23
CA THR A 7 -23.38 34.17 51.59
C THR A 7 -23.61 33.59 50.20
N ARG A 8 -23.53 34.45 49.19
CA ARG A 8 -23.48 34.07 47.78
C ARG A 8 -22.14 33.39 47.49
N PHE A 9 -22.15 32.09 47.23
CA PHE A 9 -21.03 31.41 46.56
C PHE A 9 -21.06 31.79 45.08
N ALA A 10 -20.14 32.67 44.67
CA ALA A 10 -19.82 32.86 43.28
C ALA A 10 -18.86 31.74 42.87
N ALA A 11 -19.35 30.77 42.11
CA ALA A 11 -18.51 29.79 41.43
C ALA A 11 -17.70 30.50 40.34
N ALA A 12 -16.40 30.66 40.57
CA ALA A 12 -15.47 31.05 39.54
C ALA A 12 -15.35 29.88 38.55
N VAL A 13 -16.07 29.98 37.42
CA VAL A 13 -15.82 29.16 36.25
C VAL A 13 -14.44 29.57 35.71
N LEU A 14 -13.43 28.76 36.01
CA LEU A 14 -12.11 28.88 35.41
C LEU A 14 -12.24 28.42 33.96
N VAL A 15 -12.53 29.38 33.07
CA VAL A 15 -12.38 29.20 31.62
C VAL A 15 -10.89 29.00 31.38
N VAL A 16 -10.48 27.76 31.19
CA VAL A 16 -9.18 27.43 30.61
C VAL A 16 -9.22 27.94 29.18
N PHE A 17 -8.75 29.17 28.98
CA PHE A 17 -8.39 29.67 27.65
C PHE A 17 -7.37 28.69 27.07
N VAL A 18 -7.78 27.97 26.03
CA VAL A 18 -6.84 27.36 25.09
C VAL A 18 -6.03 28.52 24.53
N ALA A 19 -4.79 28.64 25.01
CA ALA A 19 -3.84 29.57 24.45
C ALA A 19 -3.69 29.18 22.97
N VAL A 20 -4.24 30.02 22.09
CA VAL A 20 -3.79 30.10 20.71
C VAL A 20 -2.32 30.50 20.81
N THR A 21 -1.43 29.51 20.77
CA THR A 21 0.00 29.72 20.74
C THR A 21 0.28 30.52 19.49
N ALA A 22 0.62 31.80 19.68
CA ALA A 22 1.28 32.58 18.65
C ALA A 22 2.47 31.75 18.19
N TRP A 23 2.40 31.34 16.92
CA TRP A 23 3.46 30.61 16.26
C TRP A 23 4.77 31.34 16.49
N ALA A 24 5.77 30.69 17.08
CA ALA A 24 7.12 31.23 17.00
C ALA A 24 7.43 31.37 15.50
N ASP A 25 7.81 32.56 15.03
CA ASP A 25 8.07 32.81 13.59
C ASP A 25 9.19 31.91 13.02
N GLN A 26 9.93 31.22 13.89
CA GLN A 26 11.01 30.32 13.51
C GLN A 26 10.90 28.97 14.24
N PRO A 27 11.16 27.86 13.53
CA PRO A 27 11.16 26.54 14.15
C PRO A 27 12.34 26.40 15.14
N PRO A 28 12.17 25.67 16.26
CA PRO A 28 13.24 25.43 17.25
C PRO A 28 14.52 24.90 16.58
N LYS A 29 15.71 25.30 17.01
CA LYS A 29 16.96 24.83 16.38
C LYS A 29 17.12 23.32 16.56
N LEU A 30 17.47 22.63 15.47
CA LEU A 30 17.81 21.21 15.49
C LEU A 30 19.34 21.04 15.62
N ALA A 31 19.89 21.47 16.76
CA ALA A 31 21.31 21.39 17.06
C ALA A 31 21.52 21.20 18.57
N GLY A 32 22.56 20.43 18.93
CA GLY A 32 23.00 20.32 20.32
C GLY A 32 23.71 21.58 20.83
N PRO A 33 23.99 21.68 22.15
CA PRO A 33 24.59 22.86 22.79
C PRO A 33 25.88 23.38 22.13
N ASP A 34 26.68 22.48 21.55
CA ASP A 34 27.97 22.78 20.89
C ASP A 34 27.92 22.61 19.36
N GLY A 35 26.73 22.56 18.76
CA GLY A 35 26.57 22.22 17.33
C GLY A 35 26.64 20.72 17.02
N GLY A 36 26.68 19.86 18.05
CA GLY A 36 26.57 18.41 17.94
C GLY A 36 25.14 17.91 17.68
N LEU A 37 24.93 16.60 17.80
CA LEU A 37 23.62 15.99 17.65
C LEU A 37 22.62 16.58 18.68
N PRO A 38 21.39 16.92 18.26
CA PRO A 38 20.36 17.41 19.16
C PRO A 38 19.96 16.33 20.17
N ASP A 39 19.63 16.75 21.39
CA ASP A 39 19.01 15.83 22.34
C ASP A 39 17.57 15.47 21.93
N ARG A 40 17.02 14.43 22.56
CA ARG A 40 15.67 13.94 22.27
C ARG A 40 14.59 15.01 22.48
N LEU A 41 14.78 15.95 23.42
CA LEU A 41 13.81 17.00 23.69
C LEU A 41 13.79 18.03 22.55
N ALA A 42 14.95 18.43 22.05
CA ALA A 42 15.07 19.31 20.89
C ALA A 42 14.44 18.67 19.64
N ILE A 43 14.67 17.36 19.42
CA ILE A 43 14.00 16.60 18.36
C ILE A 43 12.48 16.66 18.52
N GLN A 44 11.97 16.37 19.72
CA GLN A 44 10.54 16.36 20.01
C GLN A 44 9.90 17.74 19.75
N GLN A 45 10.51 18.82 20.27
CA GLN A 45 10.03 20.19 20.06
C GLN A 45 9.99 20.57 18.58
N ARG A 46 11.02 20.18 17.82
CA ARG A 46 11.10 20.40 16.38
C ARG A 46 9.98 19.67 15.62
N ILE A 47 9.75 18.39 15.97
CA ILE A 47 8.68 17.59 15.38
C ILE A 47 7.31 18.20 15.70
N THR A 48 7.07 18.56 16.96
CA THR A 48 5.81 19.20 17.39
C THR A 48 5.54 20.47 16.61
N TYR A 49 6.54 21.36 16.46
CA TYR A 49 6.39 22.58 15.68
C TYR A 49 5.87 22.32 14.27
N TRP A 50 6.48 21.38 13.54
CA TRP A 50 6.06 21.09 12.17
C TRP A 50 4.73 20.34 12.10
N LEU A 51 4.43 19.48 13.07
CA LEU A 51 3.13 18.79 13.11
C LEU A 51 1.99 19.74 13.46
N ASP A 52 2.22 20.72 14.33
CA ASP A 52 1.26 21.79 14.58
C ASP A 52 0.99 22.60 13.29
N ALA A 53 2.01 22.77 12.45
CA ALA A 53 1.89 23.51 11.17
C ALA A 53 1.04 22.71 10.19
N LEU A 54 1.32 21.42 10.15
CA LEU A 54 0.59 20.49 9.32
C LEU A 54 -0.87 20.38 9.77
N ALA A 55 -1.14 20.37 11.09
CA ALA A 55 -2.47 20.20 11.64
C ALA A 55 -3.33 21.47 11.63
N GLY A 56 -2.72 22.64 11.86
CA GLY A 56 -3.43 23.89 12.13
C GLY A 56 -3.50 24.87 10.96
N ASP A 57 -2.61 24.79 9.97
CA ASP A 57 -2.55 25.80 8.92
C ASP A 57 -3.69 25.64 7.88
N GLU A 58 -4.17 26.76 7.36
CA GLU A 58 -5.23 26.84 6.35
C GLU A 58 -4.66 26.89 4.92
N ASP A 59 -3.37 27.21 4.76
CA ASP A 59 -2.69 27.21 3.46
C ASP A 59 -2.09 25.83 3.16
N ILE A 60 -2.59 25.17 2.11
CA ILE A 60 -2.08 23.89 1.59
C ILE A 60 -0.56 23.96 1.32
N ARG A 61 -0.03 25.11 0.91
CA ARG A 61 1.42 25.29 0.67
C ARG A 61 2.21 25.14 1.96
N LYS A 62 1.71 25.68 3.08
CA LYS A 62 2.36 25.57 4.38
C LYS A 62 2.23 24.16 4.98
N ILE A 63 1.08 23.50 4.82
CA ILE A 63 0.92 22.07 5.15
C ILE A 63 1.95 21.22 4.39
N THR A 64 2.11 21.49 3.09
CA THR A 64 3.06 20.79 2.22
C THR A 64 4.51 21.07 2.62
N GLU A 65 4.84 22.31 3.00
CA GLU A 65 6.17 22.69 3.48
C GLU A 65 6.49 22.03 4.81
N ALA A 66 5.56 22.00 5.76
CA ALA A 66 5.72 21.33 7.04
C ALA A 66 6.09 19.84 6.87
N ARG A 67 5.39 19.13 5.97
CA ARG A 67 5.76 17.76 5.57
C ARG A 67 7.19 17.69 5.03
N ARG A 68 7.56 18.57 4.09
CA ARG A 68 8.91 18.57 3.51
C ARG A 68 9.97 18.80 4.58
N ARG A 69 9.70 19.66 5.55
CA ARG A 69 10.61 19.95 6.67
C ARG A 69 10.75 18.78 7.63
N LEU A 70 9.66 18.09 7.99
CA LEU A 70 9.74 16.84 8.77
C LEU A 70 10.65 15.81 8.10
N ILE A 71 10.51 15.62 6.79
CA ILE A 71 11.34 14.67 6.02
C ILE A 71 12.80 15.17 5.95
N SER A 72 13.00 16.46 5.68
CA SER A 72 14.35 17.05 5.58
C SER A 72 15.10 17.03 6.90
N ASP A 73 14.41 17.26 8.02
CA ASP A 73 14.98 17.25 9.35
C ASP A 73 15.36 15.80 9.75
N TYR A 74 14.56 14.80 9.38
CA TYR A 74 14.90 13.37 9.54
C TYR A 74 16.19 12.99 8.78
N LEU A 75 16.35 13.50 7.56
CA LEU A 75 17.52 13.23 6.72
C LEU A 75 18.73 14.12 7.03
N HIS A 76 18.61 15.05 7.99
CA HIS A 76 19.63 16.05 8.24
C HIS A 76 20.93 15.45 8.81
N PHE A 77 20.80 14.43 9.66
CA PHE A 77 21.94 13.71 10.24
C PHE A 77 21.93 12.25 9.78
N ASP A 78 23.12 11.74 9.45
CA ASP A 78 23.33 10.32 9.09
C ASP A 78 23.57 9.42 10.31
N ASP A 79 23.26 9.92 11.52
CA ASP A 79 23.42 9.17 12.75
C ASP A 79 22.25 8.19 12.96
N PRO A 80 22.50 6.88 13.15
CA PRO A 80 21.44 5.89 13.30
C PRO A 80 20.54 6.12 14.51
N GLN A 81 21.10 6.57 15.65
CA GLN A 81 20.33 6.81 16.88
C GLN A 81 19.41 8.02 16.70
N PHE A 82 19.91 9.11 16.12
CA PHE A 82 19.11 10.27 15.74
C PHE A 82 17.95 9.88 14.82
N ARG A 83 18.23 9.13 13.74
CA ARG A 83 17.19 8.69 12.80
C ARG A 83 16.13 7.83 13.49
N TYR A 84 16.57 6.90 14.34
CA TYR A 84 15.66 6.07 15.12
C TYR A 84 14.74 6.90 16.03
N ASP A 85 15.32 7.83 16.80
CA ASP A 85 14.58 8.68 17.74
C ASP A 85 13.63 9.65 17.02
N TYR A 86 14.09 10.27 15.94
CA TYR A 86 13.28 11.18 15.13
C TYR A 86 12.08 10.45 14.51
N ALA A 87 12.32 9.26 13.93
CA ALA A 87 11.27 8.44 13.34
C ALA A 87 10.26 7.94 14.38
N SER A 88 10.74 7.46 15.53
CA SER A 88 9.90 6.99 16.64
C SER A 88 9.00 8.12 17.20
N LEU A 89 9.58 9.29 17.45
CA LEU A 89 8.84 10.46 17.94
C LEU A 89 7.85 10.97 16.91
N THR A 90 8.22 11.01 15.61
CA THR A 90 7.31 11.43 14.55
C THR A 90 6.13 10.47 14.44
N ALA A 91 6.38 9.15 14.44
CA ALA A 91 5.34 8.14 14.36
C ALA A 91 4.32 8.29 15.50
N THR A 92 4.79 8.46 16.73
CA THR A 92 3.91 8.64 17.90
C THR A 92 3.10 9.94 17.80
N SER A 93 3.73 11.04 17.42
CA SER A 93 3.07 12.35 17.32
C SER A 93 2.06 12.42 16.16
N VAL A 94 2.35 11.78 15.02
CA VAL A 94 1.40 11.68 13.89
C VAL A 94 0.17 10.86 14.25
N LEU A 95 0.35 9.75 14.97
CA LEU A 95 -0.79 8.96 15.46
C LEU A 95 -1.70 9.77 16.38
N LYS A 96 -1.11 10.52 17.30
CA LYS A 96 -1.86 11.44 18.16
C LYS A 96 -2.60 12.49 17.33
N MET A 97 -1.92 13.08 16.35
CA MET A 97 -2.49 14.10 15.47
C MET A 97 -3.69 13.58 14.69
N PHE A 98 -3.64 12.37 14.11
CA PHE A 98 -4.78 11.78 13.40
C PHE A 98 -6.05 11.70 14.25
N GLY A 99 -5.91 11.44 15.56
CA GLY A 99 -7.05 11.42 16.50
C GLY A 99 -7.57 12.80 16.89
N GLN A 100 -6.86 13.88 16.55
CA GLN A 100 -7.16 15.26 16.96
C GLN A 100 -7.53 16.18 15.78
N LEU A 101 -7.40 15.70 14.55
CA LEU A 101 -7.81 16.48 13.37
C LEU A 101 -9.33 16.64 13.35
N ASN A 102 -9.78 17.88 13.46
CA ASN A 102 -11.19 18.24 13.34
C ASN A 102 -11.71 17.91 11.93
N ASP A 103 -13.02 17.64 11.84
CA ASP A 103 -13.70 17.54 10.56
C ASP A 103 -13.71 18.90 9.87
N GLY A 104 -13.13 18.96 8.68
CA GLY A 104 -12.98 20.17 7.88
C GLY A 104 -12.42 19.86 6.51
N GLU A 105 -12.53 20.81 5.57
CA GLU A 105 -12.18 20.61 4.15
C GLU A 105 -10.73 20.13 3.95
N LEU A 106 -9.82 20.57 4.80
CA LEU A 106 -8.39 20.23 4.71
C LEU A 106 -8.02 18.93 5.45
N ARG A 107 -8.95 18.27 6.16
CA ARG A 107 -8.64 17.08 6.97
C ARG A 107 -7.91 16.01 6.16
N GLN A 108 -8.42 15.65 4.99
CA GLN A 108 -7.81 14.61 4.14
C GLN A 108 -6.42 15.02 3.63
N VAL A 109 -6.21 16.32 3.34
CA VAL A 109 -4.92 16.86 2.90
C VAL A 109 -3.90 16.77 4.04
N ARG A 110 -4.30 17.09 5.27
CA ARG A 110 -3.45 16.98 6.47
C ARG A 110 -3.11 15.52 6.76
N GLU A 111 -4.11 14.64 6.77
CA GLU A 111 -3.92 13.19 6.93
C GLU A 111 -2.92 12.63 5.91
N LEU A 112 -3.09 12.98 4.63
CA LEU A 112 -2.19 12.55 3.56
C LEU A 112 -0.76 13.09 3.73
N ASN A 113 -0.59 14.37 4.09
CA ASN A 113 0.74 14.95 4.24
C ASN A 113 1.51 14.33 5.42
N ALA A 114 0.84 14.06 6.55
CA ALA A 114 1.47 13.36 7.66
C ALA A 114 1.76 11.89 7.33
N ALA A 115 0.86 11.21 6.63
CA ALA A 115 1.09 9.87 6.11
C ALA A 115 2.36 9.79 5.23
N ILE A 116 2.54 10.78 4.33
CA ILE A 116 3.75 10.87 3.51
C ILE A 116 5.00 11.08 4.38
N ALA A 117 4.93 11.94 5.40
CA ALA A 117 6.07 12.20 6.28
C ALA A 117 6.54 10.91 6.98
N VAL A 118 5.62 10.15 7.59
CA VAL A 118 5.93 8.88 8.26
C VAL A 118 6.46 7.84 7.27
N ALA A 119 5.81 7.67 6.12
CA ALA A 119 6.18 6.67 5.13
C ALA A 119 7.56 6.90 4.48
N ARG A 120 8.15 8.08 4.66
CA ARG A 120 9.48 8.45 4.16
C ARG A 120 10.60 8.23 5.18
N MET A 121 10.27 7.82 6.39
CA MET A 121 11.24 7.50 7.44
C MET A 121 11.50 6.00 7.42
N ASP A 122 12.64 5.60 6.87
CA ASP A 122 13.07 4.21 6.69
C ASP A 122 13.61 3.60 8.00
N GLN A 123 12.80 3.63 9.06
CA GLN A 123 13.11 3.03 10.35
C GLN A 123 11.99 2.09 10.81
N VAL A 124 12.34 0.93 11.36
CA VAL A 124 11.34 0.00 11.92
C VAL A 124 10.52 0.64 13.05
N SER A 125 11.05 1.68 13.72
CA SER A 125 10.32 2.43 14.74
C SER A 125 9.06 3.14 14.25
N VAL A 126 8.87 3.31 12.93
CA VAL A 126 7.60 3.84 12.38
C VAL A 126 6.51 2.79 12.22
N GLN A 127 6.83 1.50 12.36
CA GLN A 127 5.89 0.40 12.11
C GLN A 127 4.53 0.54 12.83
N PRO A 128 4.47 0.94 14.12
CA PRO A 128 3.17 1.15 14.78
C PRO A 128 2.30 2.21 14.10
N ALA A 129 2.89 3.26 13.53
CA ALA A 129 2.15 4.26 12.77
C ALA A 129 1.67 3.72 11.42
N LEU A 130 2.52 2.94 10.73
CA LEU A 130 2.16 2.30 9.47
C LEU A 130 0.98 1.33 9.65
N GLU A 131 0.94 0.59 10.75
CA GLU A 131 -0.18 -0.31 11.10
C GLU A 131 -1.50 0.44 11.23
N GLN A 132 -1.52 1.64 11.79
CA GLN A 132 -2.75 2.46 11.84
C GLN A 132 -3.07 3.07 10.46
N MET A 133 -2.05 3.43 9.69
CA MET A 133 -2.23 4.00 8.36
C MET A 133 -2.87 3.01 7.38
N ILE A 134 -2.49 1.73 7.40
CA ILE A 134 -3.03 0.70 6.49
C ILE A 134 -4.48 0.31 6.79
N VAL A 135 -5.03 0.72 7.93
CA VAL A 135 -6.44 0.49 8.30
C VAL A 135 -7.28 1.76 8.19
N HIS A 136 -6.65 2.88 7.81
CA HIS A 136 -7.27 4.18 7.77
C HIS A 136 -8.39 4.26 6.71
N ARG A 137 -9.45 5.03 6.98
CA ARG A 137 -10.60 5.19 6.07
C ARG A 137 -10.20 5.78 4.70
N ASN A 138 -9.25 6.71 4.69
CA ASN A 138 -8.74 7.36 3.49
C ASN A 138 -7.78 6.41 2.73
N PRO A 139 -8.09 6.00 1.47
CA PRO A 139 -7.24 5.11 0.69
C PRO A 139 -5.85 5.69 0.39
N ALA A 140 -5.71 7.02 0.31
CA ALA A 140 -4.42 7.66 0.09
C ALA A 140 -3.49 7.47 1.31
N VAL A 141 -4.04 7.50 2.53
CA VAL A 141 -3.29 7.19 3.76
C VAL A 141 -2.88 5.72 3.78
N ARG A 142 -3.79 4.79 3.43
CA ARG A 142 -3.47 3.36 3.33
C ARG A 142 -2.37 3.10 2.31
N LEU A 143 -2.45 3.74 1.14
CA LEU A 143 -1.45 3.65 0.09
C LEU A 143 -0.06 4.05 0.61
N TRP A 144 0.04 5.16 1.34
CA TRP A 144 1.31 5.58 1.93
C TRP A 144 1.74 4.69 3.10
N GLY A 145 0.82 4.12 3.87
CA GLY A 145 1.12 3.09 4.88
C GLY A 145 1.85 1.90 4.28
N TRP A 146 1.35 1.39 3.16
CA TRP A 146 2.03 0.30 2.43
C TRP A 146 3.36 0.72 1.81
N ARG A 147 3.49 1.97 1.31
CA ARG A 147 4.78 2.48 0.87
C ARG A 147 5.81 2.56 1.99
N GLY A 148 5.38 2.92 3.21
CA GLY A 148 6.22 2.87 4.39
C GLY A 148 6.67 1.43 4.70
N PHE A 149 5.74 0.47 4.67
CA PHE A 149 6.10 -0.95 4.84
C PHE A 149 7.08 -1.43 3.77
N ALA A 150 6.91 -1.02 2.51
CA ALA A 150 7.84 -1.35 1.44
C ALA A 150 9.25 -0.80 1.72
N ALA A 151 9.35 0.40 2.30
CA ALA A 151 10.63 1.02 2.66
C ALA A 151 11.32 0.30 3.82
N ILE A 152 10.55 -0.16 4.82
CA ILE A 152 11.14 -0.79 6.02
C ILE A 152 11.21 -2.32 5.97
N ARG A 153 10.58 -3.00 4.99
CA ARG A 153 10.43 -4.47 5.00
C ARG A 153 11.74 -5.23 5.22
N GLN A 154 12.85 -4.79 4.60
CA GLN A 154 14.14 -5.46 4.73
C GLN A 154 14.70 -5.27 6.14
N LEU A 155 14.54 -4.08 6.73
CA LEU A 155 14.90 -3.82 8.12
C LEU A 155 14.01 -4.60 9.09
N SER A 156 12.72 -4.72 8.80
CA SER A 156 11.81 -5.56 9.60
C SER A 156 12.23 -7.03 9.59
N LEU A 157 12.69 -7.55 8.46
CA LEU A 157 13.26 -8.91 8.37
C LEU A 157 14.61 -9.03 9.11
N ALA A 158 15.47 -8.03 8.98
CA ALA A 158 16.81 -8.01 9.58
C ALA A 158 16.78 -7.90 11.12
N GLN A 159 15.82 -7.17 11.68
CA GLN A 159 15.70 -6.96 13.13
C GLN A 159 15.09 -8.15 13.89
N GLY A 160 14.59 -9.17 13.18
CA GLY A 160 14.14 -10.43 13.77
C GLY A 160 12.62 -10.64 13.74
N GLU A 161 12.16 -11.66 14.48
CA GLU A 161 10.81 -12.22 14.34
C GLU A 161 9.69 -11.24 14.66
N GLY A 162 9.85 -10.35 15.64
CA GLY A 162 8.79 -9.43 16.08
C GLY A 162 8.30 -8.50 14.96
N PRO A 163 9.17 -7.61 14.43
CA PRO A 163 8.82 -6.71 13.33
C PRO A 163 8.36 -7.45 12.06
N ALA A 164 9.04 -8.55 11.71
CA ALA A 164 8.69 -9.38 10.55
C ALA A 164 7.28 -10.00 10.67
N ASN A 165 6.94 -10.56 11.83
CA ASN A 165 5.64 -11.17 12.07
C ASN A 165 4.51 -10.15 12.00
N ALA A 166 4.72 -8.96 12.54
CA ALA A 166 3.75 -7.87 12.44
C ALA A 166 3.53 -7.42 10.97
N LEU A 167 4.59 -7.36 10.16
CA LEU A 167 4.46 -7.13 8.70
C LEU A 167 3.66 -8.26 8.02
N PHE A 168 3.98 -9.52 8.29
CA PHE A 168 3.27 -10.66 7.70
C PHE A 168 1.79 -10.67 8.08
N GLU A 169 1.47 -10.37 9.34
CA GLU A 169 0.10 -10.34 9.82
C GLU A 169 -0.71 -9.19 9.20
N ALA A 170 -0.11 -8.00 9.13
CA ALA A 170 -0.69 -6.87 8.42
C ALA A 170 -1.04 -7.24 6.96
N LEU A 171 -0.12 -7.89 6.25
CA LEU A 171 -0.33 -8.33 4.87
C LEU A 171 -1.42 -9.41 4.76
N ARG A 172 -1.42 -10.42 5.64
CA ARG A 172 -2.45 -11.49 5.65
C ARG A 172 -3.85 -10.92 5.80
N GLN A 173 -4.03 -9.98 6.71
CA GLN A 173 -5.34 -9.38 6.97
C GLN A 173 -5.78 -8.46 5.83
N ARG A 174 -4.87 -7.63 5.31
CA ARG A 174 -5.24 -6.52 4.43
C ARG A 174 -5.18 -6.85 2.95
N SER A 175 -4.33 -7.77 2.50
CA SER A 175 -4.29 -8.19 1.08
C SER A 175 -5.63 -8.76 0.61
N LYS A 176 -6.35 -9.43 1.51
CA LYS A 176 -7.68 -10.00 1.24
C LYS A 176 -8.80 -8.98 1.35
N ALA A 177 -8.65 -7.97 2.21
CA ALA A 177 -9.72 -7.03 2.55
C ALA A 177 -9.69 -5.72 1.73
N GLU A 178 -8.53 -5.29 1.22
CA GLU A 178 -8.39 -3.99 0.56
C GLU A 178 -9.30 -3.83 -0.67
N PRO A 179 -10.19 -2.82 -0.71
CA PRO A 179 -11.09 -2.58 -1.84
C PRO A 179 -10.44 -1.85 -3.02
N SER A 180 -9.38 -1.07 -2.79
CA SER A 180 -8.77 -0.26 -3.83
C SER A 180 -7.71 -1.04 -4.60
N GLY A 181 -7.92 -1.24 -5.91
CA GLY A 181 -6.91 -1.84 -6.80
C GLY A 181 -5.58 -1.08 -6.76
N LEU A 182 -5.60 0.26 -6.66
CA LEU A 182 -4.38 1.07 -6.52
C LEU A 182 -3.59 0.72 -5.25
N VAL A 183 -4.28 0.52 -4.13
CA VAL A 183 -3.63 0.14 -2.86
C VAL A 183 -3.14 -1.31 -2.93
N CYS A 184 -3.91 -2.22 -3.52
CA CYS A 184 -3.50 -3.61 -3.76
C CYS A 184 -2.21 -3.71 -4.59
N GLY A 185 -2.05 -2.85 -5.61
CA GLY A 185 -0.80 -2.76 -6.37
C GLY A 185 0.41 -2.49 -5.47
N VAL A 186 0.27 -1.58 -4.50
CA VAL A 186 1.35 -1.29 -3.53
C VAL A 186 1.54 -2.44 -2.54
N ILE A 187 0.47 -3.13 -2.11
CA ILE A 187 0.57 -4.34 -1.29
C ILE A 187 1.41 -5.41 -2.01
N PHE A 188 1.23 -5.59 -3.32
CA PHE A 188 2.06 -6.49 -4.13
C PHE A 188 3.51 -6.03 -4.25
N ASP A 189 3.74 -4.72 -4.35
CA ASP A 189 5.09 -4.12 -4.33
C ASP A 189 5.79 -4.33 -2.98
N VAL A 190 5.05 -4.38 -1.85
CA VAL A 190 5.60 -4.69 -0.51
C VAL A 190 6.10 -6.13 -0.47
N MET A 191 5.32 -7.07 -1.00
CA MET A 191 5.68 -8.49 -1.10
C MET A 191 6.80 -8.76 -2.11
N ALA A 192 7.12 -7.81 -2.98
CA ALA A 192 8.29 -7.91 -3.85
C ALA A 192 9.57 -7.85 -3.00
N LEU A 193 10.23 -8.98 -2.85
CA LEU A 193 11.52 -9.10 -2.17
C LEU A 193 12.67 -9.11 -3.20
N PRO A 194 13.30 -7.95 -3.50
CA PRO A 194 14.47 -7.90 -4.37
C PRO A 194 15.71 -8.44 -3.64
N PRO A 195 16.61 -9.21 -4.28
CA PRO A 195 17.78 -9.78 -3.62
C PRO A 195 18.59 -8.75 -2.82
N VAL A 196 19.05 -9.15 -1.63
CA VAL A 196 19.94 -8.36 -0.77
C VAL A 196 21.20 -9.15 -0.45
N ALA A 197 22.22 -8.44 0.04
CA ALA A 197 23.43 -9.07 0.53
C ALA A 197 23.11 -9.92 1.79
N PRO A 198 23.64 -11.15 1.94
CA PRO A 198 23.37 -12.02 3.08
C PRO A 198 23.69 -11.39 4.45
N GLU A 199 24.58 -10.40 4.48
CA GLU A 199 24.93 -9.63 5.68
C GLU A 199 23.79 -8.72 6.16
N THR A 200 22.83 -8.41 5.27
CA THR A 200 21.65 -7.58 5.60
C THR A 200 20.49 -8.43 6.11
N VAL A 201 20.19 -9.52 5.41
CA VAL A 201 19.17 -10.49 5.82
C VAL A 201 19.74 -11.89 5.55
N PRO A 202 19.83 -12.77 6.58
CA PRO A 202 20.28 -14.14 6.40
C PRO A 202 19.47 -14.89 5.32
N GLU A 203 20.14 -15.75 4.54
CA GLU A 203 19.52 -16.44 3.40
C GLU A 203 18.32 -17.32 3.79
N ASP A 204 18.37 -17.95 4.96
CA ASP A 204 17.29 -18.76 5.52
C ASP A 204 16.07 -17.91 5.89
N VAL A 205 16.29 -16.75 6.52
CA VAL A 205 15.25 -15.75 6.80
C VAL A 205 14.64 -15.24 5.49
N TRP A 206 15.48 -14.96 4.49
CA TRP A 206 15.05 -14.51 3.17
C TRP A 206 14.17 -15.55 2.46
N ALA A 207 14.59 -16.82 2.46
CA ALA A 207 13.85 -17.92 1.84
C ALA A 207 12.52 -18.15 2.54
N ALA A 208 12.50 -18.13 3.89
CA ALA A 208 11.29 -18.27 4.69
C ALA A 208 10.30 -17.11 4.48
N ALA A 209 10.80 -15.87 4.43
CA ALA A 209 10.00 -14.69 4.11
C ALA A 209 9.42 -14.76 2.70
N SER A 210 10.20 -15.18 1.71
CA SER A 210 9.75 -15.34 0.33
C SER A 210 8.61 -16.36 0.22
N LYS A 211 8.73 -17.50 0.90
CA LYS A 211 7.67 -18.51 0.99
C LYS A 211 6.42 -17.96 1.67
N THR A 212 6.57 -17.22 2.76
CA THR A 212 5.45 -16.61 3.50
C THR A 212 4.72 -15.57 2.64
N PHE A 213 5.44 -14.70 1.94
CA PHE A 213 4.81 -13.74 1.03
C PHE A 213 4.10 -14.41 -0.14
N LEU A 214 4.65 -15.49 -0.70
CA LEU A 214 3.98 -16.24 -1.76
C LEU A 214 2.65 -16.83 -1.28
N GLN A 215 2.63 -17.41 -0.07
CA GLN A 215 1.39 -17.92 0.53
C GLN A 215 0.36 -16.81 0.75
N ILE A 216 0.78 -15.63 1.22
CA ILE A 216 -0.12 -14.49 1.41
C ILE A 216 -0.69 -14.02 0.08
N LEU A 217 0.16 -13.88 -0.95
CA LEU A 217 -0.24 -13.47 -2.29
C LEU A 217 -1.24 -14.46 -2.88
N SER A 218 -0.91 -15.75 -2.85
CA SER A 218 -1.76 -16.86 -3.30
C SER A 218 -3.15 -16.82 -2.65
N ALA A 219 -3.21 -16.60 -1.34
CA ALA A 219 -4.46 -16.52 -0.60
C ALA A 219 -5.34 -15.30 -0.95
N SER A 220 -4.77 -14.26 -1.58
CA SER A 220 -5.50 -13.07 -2.08
C SER A 220 -5.78 -13.12 -3.58
N TRP A 221 -5.23 -14.11 -4.28
CA TRP A 221 -5.14 -14.10 -5.74
C TRP A 221 -6.50 -14.25 -6.43
N SER A 222 -7.40 -15.07 -5.88
CA SER A 222 -8.73 -15.28 -6.45
C SER A 222 -9.49 -13.96 -6.63
N ARG A 223 -9.49 -13.11 -5.59
CA ARG A 223 -10.08 -11.77 -5.63
C ARG A 223 -9.47 -10.90 -6.73
N CYS A 224 -8.15 -10.89 -6.82
CA CYS A 224 -7.45 -10.16 -7.87
C CYS A 224 -7.91 -10.63 -9.26
N THR A 225 -7.93 -11.94 -9.51
CA THR A 225 -8.36 -12.50 -10.80
C THR A 225 -9.84 -12.22 -11.09
N THR A 226 -10.72 -12.21 -10.09
CA THR A 226 -12.13 -11.83 -10.26
C THR A 226 -12.25 -10.39 -10.76
N HIS A 227 -11.65 -9.41 -10.08
CA HIS A 227 -11.72 -8.01 -10.49
C HIS A 227 -11.04 -7.72 -11.83
N VAL A 228 -9.95 -8.43 -12.15
CA VAL A 228 -9.33 -8.37 -13.49
C VAL A 228 -10.31 -8.88 -14.54
N SER A 229 -11.00 -9.98 -14.30
CA SER A 229 -11.95 -10.58 -15.23
C SER A 229 -13.22 -9.74 -15.45
N GLU A 230 -13.53 -8.86 -14.50
CA GLU A 230 -14.57 -7.83 -14.58
C GLU A 230 -14.12 -6.59 -15.37
N GLY A 231 -12.85 -6.50 -15.77
CA GLY A 231 -12.32 -5.35 -16.51
C GLY A 231 -12.00 -4.12 -15.65
N ARG A 232 -11.86 -4.26 -14.32
CA ARG A 232 -11.57 -3.12 -13.44
C ARG A 232 -10.12 -2.63 -13.63
N LEU A 233 -9.93 -1.51 -14.31
CA LEU A 233 -8.61 -0.94 -14.67
C LEU A 233 -7.59 -0.91 -13.50
N PRO A 234 -7.92 -0.37 -12.30
CA PRO A 234 -6.95 -0.33 -11.21
C PRO A 234 -6.48 -1.72 -10.75
N TRP A 235 -7.31 -2.75 -10.92
CA TRP A 235 -6.96 -4.13 -10.58
C TRP A 235 -6.15 -4.81 -11.67
N ILE A 236 -6.38 -4.46 -12.95
CA ILE A 236 -5.54 -4.91 -14.08
C ILE A 236 -4.10 -4.39 -13.89
N ASP A 237 -3.97 -3.10 -13.55
CA ASP A 237 -2.67 -2.48 -13.26
C ASP A 237 -1.98 -3.12 -12.04
N ALA A 238 -2.73 -3.35 -10.96
CA ALA A 238 -2.22 -4.01 -9.77
C ALA A 238 -1.72 -5.43 -10.08
N ALA A 239 -2.48 -6.22 -10.85
CA ALA A 239 -2.09 -7.56 -11.22
C ALA A 239 -0.82 -7.58 -12.10
N GLY A 240 -0.67 -6.58 -12.98
CA GLY A 240 0.57 -6.39 -13.74
C GLY A 240 1.80 -6.22 -12.85
N ARG A 241 1.68 -5.48 -11.73
CA ARG A 241 2.75 -5.32 -10.74
C ARG A 241 3.05 -6.60 -9.95
N ALA A 242 2.07 -7.46 -9.76
CA ALA A 242 2.24 -8.72 -9.03
C ALA A 242 3.07 -9.76 -9.81
N LEU A 243 3.12 -9.69 -11.14
CA LEU A 243 3.86 -10.64 -11.98
C LEU A 243 5.37 -10.65 -11.68
N PRO A 244 6.08 -9.49 -11.65
CA PRO A 244 7.47 -9.45 -11.16
C PRO A 244 7.63 -9.97 -9.73
N THR A 245 6.67 -9.70 -8.84
CA THR A 245 6.69 -10.19 -7.46
C THR A 245 6.71 -11.72 -7.40
N LEU A 246 5.86 -12.41 -8.17
CA LEU A 246 5.85 -13.88 -8.24
C LEU A 246 7.21 -14.46 -8.63
N LYS A 247 7.90 -13.83 -9.59
CA LYS A 247 9.25 -14.24 -10.01
C LYS A 247 10.26 -14.08 -8.88
N LEU A 248 10.23 -12.95 -8.17
CA LEU A 248 11.14 -12.70 -7.06
C LEU A 248 10.94 -13.68 -5.91
N LEU A 249 9.69 -14.00 -5.58
CA LEU A 249 9.34 -14.90 -4.48
C LEU A 249 9.67 -16.37 -4.77
N ALA A 250 9.63 -16.78 -6.04
CA ALA A 250 9.95 -18.15 -6.44
C ALA A 250 11.45 -18.40 -6.60
N ARG A 251 12.26 -17.35 -6.83
CA ARG A 251 13.69 -17.47 -7.13
C ARG A 251 14.51 -18.24 -6.08
N PRO A 252 14.34 -18.03 -4.76
CA PRO A 252 15.11 -18.77 -3.76
C PRO A 252 14.85 -20.28 -3.78
N HIS A 253 13.80 -20.72 -4.48
CA HIS A 253 13.31 -22.10 -4.51
C HIS A 253 13.35 -22.67 -5.94
N SER A 254 13.93 -21.98 -6.92
CA SER A 254 13.80 -22.34 -8.34
C SER A 254 14.43 -23.69 -8.73
N ASP A 255 15.33 -24.19 -7.90
CA ASP A 255 15.98 -25.50 -8.10
C ASP A 255 15.04 -26.66 -7.72
N GLU A 256 13.93 -26.37 -7.04
CA GLU A 256 12.86 -27.32 -6.72
C GLU A 256 11.75 -27.24 -7.78
N PRO A 257 11.53 -28.29 -8.59
CA PRO A 257 10.47 -28.29 -9.61
C PRO A 257 9.08 -27.96 -9.05
N ASP A 258 8.81 -28.35 -7.80
CA ASP A 258 7.54 -28.10 -7.12
C ASP A 258 7.37 -26.62 -6.73
N ALA A 259 8.45 -25.87 -6.55
CA ALA A 259 8.37 -24.49 -6.08
C ALA A 259 7.89 -23.51 -7.16
N VAL A 260 8.07 -23.85 -8.45
CA VAL A 260 7.58 -23.02 -9.57
C VAL A 260 6.13 -23.29 -9.93
N LYS A 261 5.56 -24.42 -9.46
CA LYS A 261 4.19 -24.84 -9.78
C LYS A 261 3.13 -23.83 -9.32
N GLU A 262 3.21 -23.36 -8.08
CA GLU A 262 2.25 -22.40 -7.55
C GLU A 262 2.33 -21.05 -8.29
N PRO A 263 3.50 -20.39 -8.46
CA PRO A 263 3.63 -19.20 -9.29
C PRO A 263 3.08 -19.38 -10.71
N LEU A 264 3.38 -20.50 -11.38
CA LEU A 264 2.85 -20.80 -12.71
C LEU A 264 1.31 -20.89 -12.72
N GLN A 265 0.72 -21.56 -11.73
CA GLN A 265 -0.74 -21.64 -11.59
C GLN A 265 -1.37 -20.25 -11.40
N LEU A 266 -0.76 -19.39 -10.57
CA LEU A 266 -1.25 -18.02 -10.34
C LEU A 266 -1.19 -17.19 -11.63
N ILE A 267 -0.09 -17.29 -12.40
CA ILE A 267 0.05 -16.58 -13.70
C ILE A 267 -0.98 -17.07 -14.71
N VAL A 268 -1.21 -18.39 -14.81
CA VAL A 268 -2.22 -18.95 -15.73
C VAL A 268 -3.63 -18.50 -15.34
N ASN A 269 -3.97 -18.51 -14.05
CA ASN A 269 -5.26 -17.99 -13.56
C ASN A 269 -5.45 -16.52 -13.97
N LEU A 270 -4.41 -15.70 -13.83
CA LEU A 270 -4.44 -14.31 -14.22
C LEU A 270 -4.54 -14.11 -15.74
N MET A 271 -3.83 -14.92 -16.52
CA MET A 271 -3.91 -14.90 -17.98
C MET A 271 -5.34 -15.19 -18.47
N TYR A 272 -6.03 -16.16 -17.88
CA TYR A 272 -7.45 -16.42 -18.20
C TYR A 272 -8.37 -15.27 -17.79
N ALA A 273 -8.16 -14.69 -16.61
CA ALA A 273 -8.93 -13.54 -16.16
C ALA A 273 -8.74 -12.34 -17.11
N ALA A 274 -7.49 -12.05 -17.49
CA ALA A 274 -7.16 -10.99 -18.42
C ALA A 274 -7.77 -11.24 -19.81
N PHE A 275 -7.72 -12.47 -20.31
CA PHE A 275 -8.36 -12.83 -21.58
C PHE A 275 -9.87 -12.63 -21.55
N ARG A 276 -10.52 -13.00 -20.45
CA ARG A 276 -11.97 -12.81 -20.30
C ARG A 276 -12.38 -11.34 -20.37
N ALA A 277 -11.62 -10.46 -19.72
CA ALA A 277 -11.88 -9.02 -19.80
C ALA A 277 -11.54 -8.47 -21.20
N TYR A 278 -10.45 -8.93 -21.82
CA TYR A 278 -10.10 -8.58 -23.21
C TYR A 278 -11.19 -8.99 -24.22
N ASP A 279 -11.73 -10.20 -24.10
CA ASP A 279 -12.77 -10.74 -24.97
C ASP A 279 -14.08 -9.93 -24.91
N ARG A 280 -14.42 -9.44 -23.71
CA ARG A 280 -15.62 -8.63 -23.44
C ARG A 280 -15.46 -7.14 -23.72
N SER A 281 -14.22 -6.64 -23.76
CA SER A 281 -13.91 -5.22 -23.99
C SER A 281 -14.11 -4.80 -25.45
N GLU A 282 -14.42 -3.53 -25.69
CA GLU A 282 -14.54 -3.00 -27.05
C GLU A 282 -13.17 -2.69 -27.64
N PRO A 283 -12.95 -2.90 -28.95
CA PRO A 283 -11.66 -2.58 -29.57
C PRO A 283 -11.36 -1.09 -29.44
N GLY A 284 -10.23 -0.76 -28.81
CA GLY A 284 -9.78 0.63 -28.64
C GLY A 284 -10.15 1.28 -27.31
N ASP A 285 -10.88 0.59 -26.42
CA ASP A 285 -11.07 1.07 -25.05
C ASP A 285 -9.82 0.82 -24.16
N ASP A 286 -9.78 1.48 -23.01
CA ASP A 286 -8.68 1.37 -22.05
C ASP A 286 -8.57 -0.06 -21.49
N VAL A 287 -9.70 -0.76 -21.33
CA VAL A 287 -9.73 -2.14 -20.80
C VAL A 287 -9.05 -3.09 -21.78
N ASN A 288 -9.34 -2.99 -23.07
CA ASN A 288 -8.81 -3.78 -24.16
C ASN A 288 -7.30 -3.63 -24.28
N SER A 289 -6.83 -2.39 -24.26
CA SER A 289 -5.39 -2.08 -24.36
C SER A 289 -4.63 -2.56 -23.11
N THR A 290 -5.17 -2.31 -21.92
CA THR A 290 -4.53 -2.68 -20.64
C THR A 290 -4.54 -4.20 -20.43
N THR A 291 -5.65 -4.89 -20.75
CA THR A 291 -5.70 -6.37 -20.68
C THR A 291 -4.83 -7.04 -21.73
N SER A 292 -4.70 -6.47 -22.93
CA SER A 292 -3.73 -6.95 -23.93
C SER A 292 -2.29 -6.85 -23.41
N ALA A 293 -1.93 -5.74 -22.78
CA ALA A 293 -0.62 -5.58 -22.15
C ALA A 293 -0.41 -6.59 -21.02
N LEU A 294 -1.43 -6.83 -20.19
CA LEU A 294 -1.38 -7.84 -19.13
C LEU A 294 -1.22 -9.26 -19.67
N LEU A 295 -1.92 -9.62 -20.76
CA LEU A 295 -1.76 -10.92 -21.42
C LEU A 295 -0.32 -11.15 -21.89
N LEU A 296 0.30 -10.14 -22.50
CA LEU A 296 1.69 -10.19 -22.92
C LEU A 296 2.65 -10.29 -21.72
N ALA A 297 2.36 -9.59 -20.63
CA ALA A 297 3.14 -9.69 -19.39
C ALA A 297 3.04 -11.09 -18.77
N CYS A 298 1.85 -11.70 -18.75
CA CYS A 298 1.65 -13.08 -18.31
C CYS A 298 2.44 -14.06 -19.19
N GLU A 299 2.37 -13.94 -20.53
CA GLU A 299 3.15 -14.78 -21.46
C GLU A 299 4.66 -14.63 -21.18
N SER A 300 5.15 -13.40 -21.04
CA SER A 300 6.56 -13.15 -20.72
C SER A 300 6.96 -13.78 -19.38
N ALA A 301 6.09 -13.73 -18.36
CA ALA A 301 6.35 -14.33 -17.07
C ALA A 301 6.43 -15.86 -17.18
N LEU A 302 5.46 -16.53 -17.82
CA LEU A 302 5.46 -17.98 -18.03
C LEU A 302 6.72 -18.46 -18.75
N ARG A 303 7.12 -17.75 -19.82
CA ARG A 303 8.37 -18.05 -20.54
C ARG A 303 9.60 -17.95 -19.64
N SER A 304 9.64 -16.96 -18.75
CA SER A 304 10.77 -16.78 -17.83
C SER A 304 10.90 -17.90 -16.79
N PHE A 305 9.80 -18.56 -16.44
CA PHE A 305 9.79 -19.71 -15.53
C PHE A 305 10.10 -21.03 -16.24
N THR A 306 9.66 -21.18 -17.50
CA THR A 306 9.65 -22.47 -18.20
C THR A 306 10.78 -22.61 -19.23
N GLY A 307 11.40 -21.51 -19.65
CA GLY A 307 12.34 -21.48 -20.77
C GLY A 307 11.68 -21.66 -22.16
N ILE A 308 10.35 -21.85 -22.22
CA ILE A 308 9.61 -21.97 -23.47
C ILE A 308 9.74 -20.66 -24.25
N THR A 309 10.11 -20.76 -25.53
CA THR A 309 10.37 -19.60 -26.39
C THR A 309 9.17 -19.18 -27.23
N ASP A 310 8.11 -19.99 -27.29
CA ASP A 310 6.88 -19.68 -28.01
C ASP A 310 6.23 -18.38 -27.51
N SER A 311 5.70 -17.60 -28.44
CA SER A 311 5.05 -16.31 -28.19
C SER A 311 3.70 -16.23 -28.88
N ALA A 312 2.87 -17.25 -28.65
CA ALA A 312 1.57 -17.44 -29.30
C ALA A 312 0.58 -16.30 -29.03
N ILE A 313 0.57 -15.74 -27.81
CA ILE A 313 -0.29 -14.59 -27.45
C ILE A 313 0.17 -13.36 -28.22
N LYS A 314 1.48 -13.05 -28.19
CA LYS A 314 2.03 -11.94 -28.96
C LYS A 314 1.73 -12.08 -30.45
N ALA A 315 1.88 -13.28 -31.01
CA ALA A 315 1.57 -13.54 -32.41
C ALA A 315 0.08 -13.30 -32.71
N ALA A 316 -0.83 -13.78 -31.84
CA ALA A 316 -2.28 -13.59 -31.99
C ALA A 316 -2.69 -12.11 -31.98
N LEU A 317 -2.16 -11.31 -31.04
CA LEU A 317 -2.56 -9.92 -30.87
C LEU A 317 -1.96 -8.98 -31.94
N THR A 318 -0.79 -9.32 -32.48
CA THR A 318 -0.04 -8.44 -33.40
C THR A 318 -0.15 -8.81 -34.88
N LYS A 319 -0.80 -9.93 -35.22
CA LYS A 319 -0.95 -10.39 -36.62
C LYS A 319 -1.69 -9.35 -37.47
N ARG A 320 -1.01 -8.88 -38.52
CA ARG A 320 -1.55 -7.91 -39.49
C ARG A 320 -2.64 -8.56 -40.33
N GLY A 321 -3.65 -7.76 -40.69
CA GLY A 321 -4.79 -8.22 -41.50
C GLY A 321 -5.88 -8.97 -40.73
N ASN A 322 -5.65 -9.33 -39.46
CA ASN A 322 -6.71 -9.89 -38.62
C ASN A 322 -7.70 -8.81 -38.16
N THR A 323 -8.99 -9.14 -38.17
CA THR A 323 -10.04 -8.37 -37.49
C THR A 323 -9.87 -8.45 -35.96
N ALA A 324 -10.54 -7.56 -35.22
CA ALA A 324 -10.52 -7.61 -33.75
C ALA A 324 -11.04 -8.96 -33.21
N GLU A 325 -12.10 -9.49 -33.81
CA GLU A 325 -12.68 -10.81 -33.49
C GLU A 325 -11.66 -11.94 -33.74
N GLN A 326 -11.00 -11.96 -34.90
CA GLN A 326 -9.98 -12.96 -35.19
C GLN A 326 -8.79 -12.91 -34.22
N LYS A 327 -8.43 -11.71 -33.72
CA LYS A 327 -7.41 -11.57 -32.68
C LYS A 327 -7.88 -12.13 -31.34
N ARG A 328 -9.16 -11.96 -30.97
CA ARG A 328 -9.75 -12.55 -29.77
C ARG A 328 -9.75 -14.07 -29.83
N ASP A 329 -10.23 -14.66 -30.92
CA ASP A 329 -10.24 -16.11 -31.11
C ASP A 329 -8.83 -16.70 -31.01
N GLN A 330 -7.86 -16.11 -31.70
CA GLN A 330 -6.47 -16.57 -31.66
C GLN A 330 -5.84 -16.38 -30.29
N ALA A 331 -6.14 -15.29 -29.57
CA ALA A 331 -5.67 -15.09 -28.20
C ALA A 331 -6.26 -16.15 -27.26
N GLY A 332 -7.55 -16.47 -27.38
CA GLY A 332 -8.20 -17.51 -26.58
C GLY A 332 -7.60 -18.89 -26.81
N LEU A 333 -7.31 -19.25 -28.07
CA LEU A 333 -6.61 -20.48 -28.41
C LEU A 333 -5.19 -20.52 -27.82
N ALA A 334 -4.45 -19.40 -27.90
CA ALA A 334 -3.11 -19.31 -27.34
C ALA A 334 -3.11 -19.41 -25.80
N VAL A 335 -4.10 -18.83 -25.10
CA VAL A 335 -4.26 -18.99 -23.65
C VAL A 335 -4.52 -20.45 -23.28
N ALA A 336 -5.39 -21.14 -24.03
CA ALA A 336 -5.64 -22.57 -23.82
C ALA A 336 -4.40 -23.45 -24.12
N ALA A 337 -3.59 -23.07 -25.11
CA ALA A 337 -2.35 -23.77 -25.45
C ALA A 337 -1.34 -23.72 -24.30
N TRP A 338 -1.22 -22.58 -23.60
CA TRP A 338 -0.35 -22.46 -22.43
C TRP A 338 -0.67 -23.47 -21.33
N VAL A 339 -1.95 -23.72 -21.03
CA VAL A 339 -2.35 -24.75 -20.03
C VAL A 339 -1.86 -26.13 -20.45
N LYS A 340 -1.95 -26.46 -21.75
CA LYS A 340 -1.49 -27.75 -22.27
C LYS A 340 0.03 -27.87 -22.18
N LEU A 341 0.77 -26.80 -22.46
CA LEU A 341 2.24 -26.77 -22.36
C LEU A 341 2.71 -26.90 -20.91
N LEU A 342 1.93 -26.43 -19.95
CA LEU A 342 2.28 -26.47 -18.52
C LEU A 342 1.79 -27.73 -17.80
N LYS A 343 1.31 -28.73 -18.54
CA LYS A 343 0.82 -30.00 -17.95
C LYS A 343 1.92 -30.73 -17.16
N ASP A 344 3.16 -30.68 -17.64
CA ASP A 344 4.31 -31.33 -16.99
C ASP A 344 4.71 -30.63 -15.69
N TYR A 345 4.25 -29.39 -15.47
CA TYR A 345 4.38 -28.65 -14.21
C TYR A 345 3.17 -28.85 -13.28
N GLU A 346 2.27 -29.79 -13.62
CA GLU A 346 1.02 -30.06 -12.91
C GLU A 346 0.09 -28.84 -12.77
N VAL A 347 0.23 -27.87 -13.68
CA VAL A 347 -0.65 -26.70 -13.74
C VAL A 347 -2.01 -27.12 -14.26
N LYS A 348 -3.06 -26.77 -13.51
CA LYS A 348 -4.44 -27.10 -13.82
C LYS A 348 -5.08 -25.98 -14.63
N LYS A 349 -6.07 -26.35 -15.44
CA LYS A 349 -6.96 -25.37 -16.07
C LYS A 349 -7.66 -24.55 -14.98
N PRO A 350 -7.67 -23.20 -15.08
CA PRO A 350 -8.33 -22.37 -14.08
C PRO A 350 -9.83 -22.66 -13.97
N ASP A 351 -10.33 -22.76 -12.73
CA ASP A 351 -11.76 -22.80 -12.40
C ASP A 351 -12.20 -21.39 -12.00
N ILE A 352 -12.39 -20.50 -12.99
CA ILE A 352 -12.86 -19.13 -12.73
C ILE A 352 -14.38 -19.19 -12.54
N LYS A 353 -14.80 -19.49 -11.31
CA LYS A 353 -16.21 -19.38 -10.92
C LYS A 353 -16.64 -17.92 -11.00
N LEU A 354 -17.73 -17.67 -11.72
CA LEU A 354 -18.45 -16.40 -11.65
C LEU A 354 -18.94 -16.22 -10.21
N VAL A 355 -18.57 -15.12 -9.57
CA VAL A 355 -19.44 -14.58 -8.54
C VAL A 355 -20.64 -14.08 -9.31
N ASP A 356 -21.78 -14.77 -9.22
CA ASP A 356 -23.05 -14.16 -9.56
C ASP A 356 -23.17 -12.97 -8.62
N ASN A 357 -23.11 -11.75 -9.16
CA ASN A 357 -23.36 -10.53 -8.40
C ASN A 357 -24.84 -10.54 -8.00
N GLY A 358 -25.18 -11.33 -6.98
CA GLY A 358 -26.40 -11.13 -6.23
C GLY A 358 -26.26 -9.80 -5.53
N ASP A 359 -26.99 -8.80 -6.03
CA ASP A 359 -27.25 -7.48 -5.44
C ASP A 359 -26.42 -7.17 -4.19
N GLU A 360 -25.14 -6.82 -4.37
CA GLU A 360 -24.48 -5.95 -3.41
C GLU A 360 -25.08 -4.56 -3.63
N THR A 361 -26.27 -4.38 -3.05
CA THR A 361 -26.78 -3.05 -2.72
C THR A 361 -25.66 -2.38 -1.90
N PRO A 362 -25.16 -1.20 -2.29
CA PRO A 362 -24.16 -0.51 -1.51
C PRO A 362 -24.70 -0.34 -0.09
N ALA A 363 -24.02 -0.93 0.89
CA ALA A 363 -24.32 -0.69 2.30
C ALA A 363 -24.20 0.81 2.57
N ASP A 364 -25.31 1.42 2.99
CA ASP A 364 -25.44 2.75 3.58
C ASP A 364 -24.75 3.89 2.81
N ALA A 365 -25.38 4.34 1.73
CA ALA A 365 -25.46 5.79 1.52
C ALA A 365 -26.38 6.34 2.62
N ALA A 366 -25.80 7.06 3.59
CA ALA A 366 -26.58 7.80 4.57
C ALA A 366 -27.63 8.66 3.86
N PRO A 367 -28.89 8.70 4.33
CA PRO A 367 -29.92 9.50 3.71
C PRO A 367 -29.49 10.97 3.69
N GLU A 368 -29.59 11.60 2.51
CA GLU A 368 -29.48 13.05 2.40
C GLU A 368 -30.44 13.70 3.41
N PRO A 369 -29.99 14.66 4.23
CA PRO A 369 -30.92 15.43 5.02
C PRO A 369 -31.88 16.15 4.07
N ALA A 370 -33.17 16.00 4.34
CA ALA A 370 -34.22 16.70 3.60
C ALA A 370 -33.93 18.21 3.61
N PRO A 371 -34.20 18.94 2.51
CA PRO A 371 -34.15 20.39 2.53
C PRO A 371 -35.12 20.90 3.59
N ASP A 372 -34.64 21.78 4.46
CA ASP A 372 -35.48 22.55 5.37
C ASP A 372 -36.40 23.43 4.51
N ASP A 373 -37.68 23.08 4.45
CA ASP A 373 -38.75 23.97 4.00
C ASP A 373 -39.17 24.85 5.20
N ASP A 374 -38.85 26.15 5.10
CA ASP A 374 -39.36 27.34 5.83
C ASP A 374 -39.58 27.31 7.36
#